data_AF-A0A1M4WVS4-F1
#
_entry.id   AF-A0A1M4WVS4-F1
#
_cell.length_a   1.000
_cell.length_b   1.000
_cell.length_c   1.000
_cell.angle_alpha   90.00
_cell.angle_beta   90.00
_cell.angle_gamma   90.00
#
_symmetry.space_group_name_H-M   'P 1'
#
loop_
_entity.id
_entity.type
_entity.pdbx_description
1 polymer ?
#
loop_
_entity_poly.entity_id
_entity_poly.type
_entity_poly.pdbx_seq_one_letter_code
_entity_poly.pdbx_strand_id
1 'polypeptide(L)' 'MGPVSLEYGQFYHIYNCGINGCNLFRENENYEYFLHLYDKYVSPVADTFAWVLMRNHFHFLVRIRKEEEIP' A
#
# COMPACT_ATOMS: atom_id res chain seq x y z
N MET A 1 -21.59 -2.00 -10.14
CA MET A 1 -21.07 -2.13 -8.77
C MET A 1 -19.88 -1.19 -8.67
N GLY A 2 -19.95 -0.18 -7.81
CA GLY A 2 -18.85 0.77 -7.61
C GLY A 2 -17.71 0.15 -6.79
N PRO A 3 -16.57 0.85 -6.66
CA PRO A 3 -15.52 0.43 -5.75
C PRO A 3 -16.06 0.34 -4.31
N VAL A 4 -15.64 -0.70 -3.59
CA VAL A 4 -15.97 -0.88 -2.18
C VAL A 4 -15.02 0.01 -1.38
N SER A 5 -15.58 0.80 -0.47
CA SER A 5 -14.78 1.61 0.46
C SER A 5 -13.98 0.71 1.41
N LEU A 6 -12.81 1.18 1.84
CA LEU A 6 -12.08 0.53 2.92
C LEU A 6 -12.72 0.92 4.25
N GLU A 7 -12.93 -0.06 5.12
CA GLU A 7 -13.64 0.09 6.39
C GLU A 7 -12.65 0.11 7.55
N TYR A 8 -12.94 0.94 8.56
CA TYR A 8 -12.13 1.05 9.77
C TYR A 8 -12.03 -0.27 10.54
N GLY A 9 -10.85 -0.56 11.07
CA GLY A 9 -10.57 -1.76 11.86
C GLY A 9 -10.43 -3.05 11.05
N GLN A 10 -10.66 -3.02 9.73
CA GLN A 10 -10.60 -4.20 8.87
C GLN A 10 -9.22 -4.41 8.26
N PHE A 11 -8.93 -5.67 7.94
CA PHE A 11 -7.67 -6.09 7.33
C PHE A 11 -7.82 -6.25 5.82
N TYR A 12 -6.83 -5.75 5.08
CA TYR A 12 -6.81 -5.79 3.63
C TYR A 12 -5.44 -6.23 3.12
N HIS A 13 -5.48 -7.08 2.10
CA HIS A 13 -4.34 -7.35 1.25
C HIS A 13 -4.41 -6.43 0.02
N ILE A 14 -3.66 -5.34 0.05
CA ILE A 14 -3.61 -4.35 -1.03
C ILE A 14 -2.46 -4.72 -1.96
N TYR A 15 -2.75 -4.82 -3.25
CA TYR A 15 -1.73 -5.13 -4.25
C TYR A 15 -1.99 -4.38 -5.56
N ASN A 16 -0.94 -4.17 -6.33
CA ASN A 16 -1.04 -3.64 -7.68
C ASN A 16 0.04 -4.27 -8.56
N CYS A 17 -0.30 -4.49 -9.83
CA CYS A 17 0.59 -5.04 -10.84
C CYS A 17 0.70 -4.09 -12.03
N GLY A 18 1.90 -3.96 -12.59
CA GLY A 18 2.14 -3.19 -13.80
C GLY A 18 1.33 -3.74 -14.98
N ILE A 19 0.82 -2.83 -15.81
CA ILE A 19 0.06 -3.18 -17.02
C ILE A 19 0.94 -4.05 -17.91
N ASN A 20 0.41 -5.20 -18.33
CA ASN A 20 1.15 -6.20 -19.10
C ASN A 20 2.47 -6.66 -18.45
N GLY A 21 2.53 -6.64 -17.11
CA GLY A 21 3.71 -7.05 -16.35
C GLY A 21 4.89 -6.07 -16.46
N CYS A 22 4.65 -4.84 -16.89
CA CYS A 22 5.69 -3.82 -16.98
C CYS A 22 6.28 -3.48 -15.61
N ASN A 23 7.53 -3.03 -15.60
CA ASN A 23 8.19 -2.65 -14.36
C ASN A 23 7.58 -1.37 -13.79
N LEU A 24 7.10 -1.45 -12.55
CA LEU A 24 6.68 -0.31 -11.74
C LEU A 24 7.92 0.42 -11.20
N PHE A 25 8.92 -0.36 -10.74
CA PHE A 25 10.17 0.15 -10.20
C PHE A 25 11.29 -0.16 -11.18
N ARG A 26 11.79 0.86 -11.87
CA ARG A 26 12.83 0.73 -12.91
C ARG A 26 14.23 0.88 -12.32
N GLU A 27 14.35 1.70 -11.28
CA GLU A 27 15.59 2.06 -10.60
C GLU A 27 15.42 1.87 -9.08
N ASN A 28 16.52 1.74 -8.35
CA ASN A 28 16.47 1.47 -6.90
C ASN A 28 15.80 2.62 -6.13
N GLU A 29 16.04 3.85 -6.59
CA GLU A 29 15.49 5.09 -6.08
C GLU A 29 13.95 5.12 -6.17
N ASN A 30 13.35 4.37 -7.11
CA ASN A 30 11.90 4.27 -7.21
C ASN A 30 11.29 3.53 -6.01
N TYR A 31 11.99 2.53 -5.46
CA TYR A 31 11.52 1.79 -4.29
C TYR A 31 11.55 2.68 -3.05
N GLU A 32 12.65 3.40 -2.85
CA GLU A 32 12.81 4.34 -1.73
C GLU A 32 11.78 5.46 -1.81
N TYR A 33 11.59 6.04 -2.99
CA TYR A 33 10.59 7.08 -3.22
C TYR A 33 9.17 6.55 -2.96
N PHE A 34 8.84 5.33 -3.39
CA PHE A 34 7.55 4.71 -3.12
C PHE A 34 7.32 4.51 -1.62
N LEU A 35 8.31 3.97 -0.89
CA LEU A 35 8.21 3.78 0.55
C LEU A 35 8.11 5.11 1.30
N HIS A 36 8.79 6.16 0.84
CA HIS A 36 8.63 7.51 1.39
C HIS A 36 7.21 8.05 1.22
N LEU A 37 6.61 7.89 0.03
CA LEU A 37 5.22 8.28 -0.20
C LEU A 37 4.24 7.40 0.60
N TYR A 38 4.51 6.10 0.69
CA TYR A 38 3.73 5.19 1.51
C TYR A 38 3.73 5.63 2.97
N ASP A 39 4.90 5.96 3.52
CA ASP A 39 5.01 6.41 4.90
C ASP A 39 4.29 7.75 5.12
N LYS A 40 4.38 8.66 4.14
CA LYS A 40 3.70 9.95 4.21
C LYS A 40 2.17 9.84 4.18
N TYR A 41 1.61 8.93 3.38
CA TYR A 41 0.16 8.90 3.10
C TYR A 41 -0.58 7.71 3.70
N VAL A 42 0.08 6.58 3.90
CA VAL A 42 -0.57 5.31 4.33
C VAL A 42 -0.29 5.02 5.80
N SER A 43 0.96 5.14 6.28
CA SER A 43 1.29 4.92 7.70
C SER A 43 0.40 5.71 8.70
N PRO A 44 -0.08 6.94 8.41
CA PRO A 44 -0.94 7.66 9.33
C PRO A 44 -2.34 7.03 9.51
N VAL A 45 -2.82 6.29 8.51
CA VAL A 45 -4.20 5.78 8.45
C VAL A 45 -4.30 4.24 8.48
N ALA A 46 -3.17 3.54 8.37
CA ALA A 46 -3.14 2.09 8.35
C ALA A 46 -1.91 1.52 9.07
N ASP A 47 -2.13 0.44 9.82
CA ASP A 47 -1.04 -0.37 10.37
C ASP A 47 -0.59 -1.39 9.35
N THR A 48 0.72 -1.45 9.11
CA THR A 48 1.33 -2.37 8.15
C THR A 48 1.91 -3.59 8.85
N PHE A 49 1.48 -4.79 8.44
CA PHE A 49 1.92 -6.05 9.06
C PHE A 49 2.97 -6.78 8.22
N ALA A 50 2.83 -6.72 6.89
CA ALA A 50 3.76 -7.33 5.96
C ALA A 50 3.71 -6.59 4.62
N TRP A 51 4.82 -6.58 3.89
CA TRP A 51 4.87 -6.01 2.55
C TRP A 51 5.96 -6.66 1.71
N VAL A 52 5.83 -6.53 0.39
CA VAL A 52 6.87 -6.88 -0.58
C VAL A 52 6.78 -5.95 -1.78
N LEU A 53 7.93 -5.45 -2.23
CA LEU A 53 8.07 -4.69 -3.47
C LEU A 53 8.84 -5.54 -4.47
N MET A 54 8.15 -5.97 -5.54
CA MET A 54 8.75 -6.63 -6.69
C MET A 54 8.81 -5.66 -7.86
N ARG A 55 9.72 -5.88 -8.79
CA ARG A 55 9.97 -4.95 -9.91
C ARG A 55 8.70 -4.52 -10.67
N ASN A 56 7.75 -5.43 -10.84
CA ASN A 56 6.52 -5.23 -11.61
C ASN A 56 5.22 -5.28 -10.78
N HIS A 57 5.29 -5.50 -9.47
CA HIS A 57 4.11 -5.52 -8.59
C HIS A 57 4.48 -5.37 -7.12
N PHE A 58 3.50 -5.02 -6.28
CA PHE A 58 3.69 -4.93 -4.84
C PHE A 58 2.50 -5.51 -4.09
N HIS A 59 2.75 -5.89 -2.83
CA HIS A 59 1.74 -6.37 -1.91
C HIS A 59 1.95 -5.75 -0.53
N PHE A 60 0.86 -5.39 0.13
CA PHE A 60 0.82 -4.91 1.51
C PHE A 60 -0.33 -5.60 2.24
N LEU A 61 -0.05 -6.13 3.43
CA LEU A 61 -1.06 -6.53 4.39
C LEU A 61 -1.20 -5.42 5.42
N VAL A 62 -2.37 -4.78 5.43
CA VAL A 62 -2.66 -3.65 6.31
C VAL A 62 -3.93 -3.87 7.11
N ARG A 63 -4.02 -3.22 8.27
CA ARG A 63 -5.29 -2.95 8.95
C ARG A 63 -5.56 -1.46 8.85
N ILE A 64 -6.75 -1.07 8.40
CA ILE A 64 -7.14 0.33 8.45
C ILE A 64 -7.38 0.70 9.91
N ARG A 65 -6.73 1.77 10.36
CA ARG A 65 -6.88 2.26 11.74
C ARG A 65 -8.32 2.62 12.02
N LYS A 66 -8.74 2.55 13.27
CA LYS A 66 -10.04 3.11 13.66
C LYS A 66 -9.99 4.63 13.58
N GLU A 67 -11.15 5.26 13.44
CA GLU A 67 -11.26 6.73 13.39
C GLU A 67 -10.59 7.40 14.60
N GLU A 68 -10.76 6.82 15.79
CA GLU A 68 -10.14 7.28 17.05
C GLU A 68 -8.60 7.10 17.12
N GLU A 69 -8.00 6.34 16.21
CA GLU A 69 -6.56 6.07 16.14
C GLU A 69 -5.84 6.96 15.10
N ILE A 70 -6.60 7.71 14.29
CA ILE A 70 -6.06 8.60 13.26
C ILE A 70 -5.75 9.97 13.89
N PRO A 71 -4.52 10.52 13.75
CA PRO A 71 -4.12 11.81 14.31
C PRO A 71 -4.88 13.02 13.77
#